data_AF-A0A522IY17-F1
#
_entry.id   AF-A0A522IY17-F1
#
_cell.length_a   1.000
_cell.length_b   1.000
_cell.length_c   1.000
_cell.angle_alpha   90.00
_cell.angle_beta   90.00
_cell.angle_gamma   90.00
#
_symmetry.space_group_name_H-M   'P 1'
#
loop_
_entity.id
_entity.type
_entity.pdbx_description
1 polymer ?
#
loop_
_entity_poly.entity_id
_entity_poly.type
_entity_poly.pdbx_seq_one_letter_code
_entity_poly.pdbx_strand_id
1 'polypeptide(L)'
;MPEIEKQARAVAARIAEEIAQIDQALHGLDELLNFLQPPHTGKIRIEWWKRNGRLVPQPVVWRHSAAGWRAERVPVAGLSRRVRSAREFHDNQKQVRAVCQNVTKLLTMREQTLAPLAMFRRTTSGTLNTNRHRLVLAIAGIDIALATMRAVYGVSDSLTVENAEGLANE
;
A
#
# COMPACT_ATOMS: atom_id res chain seq x y z
N MET A 1 -19.48 8.69 -14.16
CA MET A 1 -18.16 8.19 -13.71
C MET A 1 -17.41 7.71 -14.94
N PRO A 2 -16.25 8.29 -15.27
CA PRO A 2 -15.43 7.82 -16.40
C PRO A 2 -15.02 6.35 -16.22
N GLU A 3 -15.02 5.58 -17.31
CA GLU A 3 -14.78 4.13 -17.32
C GLU A 3 -13.44 3.74 -16.65
N ILE A 4 -12.40 4.57 -16.83
CA ILE A 4 -11.07 4.38 -16.24
C ILE A 4 -11.12 4.43 -14.69
N GLU A 5 -11.93 5.33 -14.13
CA GLU A 5 -12.08 5.47 -12.68
C GLU A 5 -12.75 4.23 -12.08
N LYS A 6 -13.77 3.69 -12.77
CA LYS A 6 -14.46 2.47 -12.37
C LYS A 6 -13.50 1.28 -12.34
N GLN A 7 -12.66 1.13 -13.37
CA GLN A 7 -11.68 0.04 -13.45
C GLN A 7 -10.61 0.14 -12.37
N ALA A 8 -10.03 1.33 -12.16
CA ALA A 8 -9.02 1.54 -11.12
C ALA A 8 -9.57 1.25 -9.71
N ARG A 9 -10.81 1.68 -9.43
CA ARG A 9 -11.49 1.41 -8.16
C ARG A 9 -11.75 -0.08 -7.95
N ALA A 10 -12.18 -0.80 -8.99
CA ALA A 10 -12.42 -2.24 -8.90
C ALA A 10 -11.15 -3.03 -8.59
N VAL A 11 -10.03 -2.67 -9.23
CA VAL A 11 -8.71 -3.30 -8.94
C VAL A 11 -8.25 -2.98 -7.52
N ALA A 12 -8.35 -1.72 -7.10
CA ALA A 12 -7.98 -1.31 -5.74
C ALA A 12 -8.82 -2.02 -4.67
N ALA A 13 -10.13 -2.20 -4.92
CA ALA A 13 -11.02 -2.92 -4.02
C ALA A 13 -10.61 -4.38 -3.85
N ARG A 14 -10.28 -5.09 -4.94
CA ARG A 14 -9.80 -6.49 -4.89
C ARG A 14 -8.50 -6.63 -4.11
N ILE A 15 -7.54 -5.73 -4.34
CA ILE A 15 -6.28 -5.70 -3.58
C ILE A 15 -6.55 -5.49 -2.08
N ALA A 16 -7.46 -4.58 -1.73
CA ALA A 16 -7.80 -4.31 -0.34
C ALA A 16 -8.48 -5.51 0.33
N GLU A 17 -9.38 -6.19 -0.38
CA GLU A 17 -10.06 -7.40 0.10
C GLU A 17 -9.07 -8.54 0.35
N GLU A 18 -8.15 -8.78 -0.59
CA GLU A 18 -7.13 -9.81 -0.44
C GLU A 18 -6.20 -9.53 0.76
N ILE A 19 -5.78 -8.27 0.93
CA ILE A 19 -4.98 -7.87 2.10
C ILE A 19 -5.76 -8.07 3.40
N ALA A 20 -7.06 -7.75 3.41
CA ALA A 20 -7.90 -7.94 4.60
C ALA A 20 -8.01 -9.42 4.98
N GLN A 21 -8.17 -10.31 4.00
CA GLN A 21 -8.18 -11.77 4.24
C GLN A 21 -6.83 -12.27 4.77
N ILE A 22 -5.72 -11.77 4.23
CA ILE A 22 -4.37 -12.10 4.73
C ILE A 22 -4.18 -11.59 6.17
N ASP A 23 -4.59 -10.36 6.45
CA ASP A 23 -4.47 -9.75 7.79
C ASP A 23 -5.35 -10.50 8.82
N GLN A 24 -6.54 -10.96 8.42
CA GLN A 24 -7.39 -11.83 9.25
C GLN A 24 -6.73 -13.18 9.53
N ALA A 25 -6.15 -13.82 8.51
CA ALA A 25 -5.42 -15.08 8.67
C ALA A 25 -4.19 -14.90 9.59
N LEU A 26 -3.47 -13.78 9.47
CA LEU A 26 -2.36 -13.45 10.36
C LEU A 26 -2.82 -13.29 11.82
N HIS A 27 -3.98 -12.69 12.05
CA HIS A 27 -4.55 -12.60 13.40
C HIS A 27 -4.83 -13.99 14.00
N GLY A 28 -5.48 -14.88 13.23
CA GLY A 28 -5.73 -16.26 13.69
C GLY A 28 -4.45 -17.04 13.97
N LEU A 29 -3.39 -16.84 13.17
CA LEU A 29 -2.08 -17.44 13.44
C LEU A 29 -1.40 -16.84 14.69
N ASP A 30 -1.60 -15.55 14.98
CA ASP A 30 -1.08 -14.93 16.20
C ASP A 30 -1.77 -15.47 17.46
N GLU A 31 -3.09 -15.67 17.41
CA GLU A 31 -3.83 -16.34 18.49
C GLU A 31 -3.33 -17.77 18.72
N LEU A 32 -3.12 -18.52 17.63
CA LEU A 32 -2.56 -19.87 17.70
C LEU A 32 -1.14 -19.86 18.28
N LEU A 33 -0.29 -18.91 17.87
CA LEU A 33 1.04 -18.71 18.47
C LEU A 33 0.94 -18.39 19.96
N ASN A 34 -0.05 -17.59 20.36
CA ASN A 34 -0.26 -17.26 21.76
C ASN A 34 -0.63 -18.48 22.60
N PHE A 35 -1.48 -19.35 22.06
CA PHE A 35 -1.95 -20.57 22.70
C PHE A 35 -0.85 -21.64 22.81
N LEU A 36 -0.06 -21.84 21.74
CA LEU A 36 0.94 -22.91 21.69
C LEU A 36 2.21 -22.62 22.49
N GLN A 37 2.48 -21.36 22.83
CA GLN A 37 3.73 -20.95 23.46
C GLN A 37 3.50 -20.50 24.91
N PRO A 38 4.32 -21.00 25.86
CA PRO A 38 4.25 -20.58 27.24
C PRO A 38 4.56 -19.07 27.37
N PRO A 39 4.04 -18.38 28.40
CA PRO A 39 4.22 -16.94 28.62
C PRO A 39 5.63 -16.62 29.17
N HIS A 40 6.67 -17.06 28.46
CA HIS A 40 8.07 -16.89 28.84
C HIS A 40 8.87 -16.13 27.78
N THR A 41 10.06 -15.67 28.19
CA THR A 41 11.05 -15.09 27.26
C THR A 41 11.28 -16.03 26.09
N GLY A 42 11.20 -15.50 24.86
CA GLY A 42 11.29 -16.27 23.63
C GLY A 42 9.95 -16.51 22.95
N LYS A 43 8.82 -16.12 23.57
CA LYS A 43 7.49 -16.18 22.94
C LYS A 43 7.43 -15.30 21.70
N ILE A 44 7.06 -15.90 20.57
CA ILE A 44 6.86 -15.21 19.30
C ILE A 44 5.40 -14.75 19.19
N ARG A 45 5.20 -13.51 18.76
CA ARG A 45 3.88 -12.93 18.43
C ARG A 45 3.97 -12.12 17.14
N ILE A 46 2.82 -11.74 16.59
CA ILE A 46 2.68 -10.83 15.47
C ILE A 46 2.06 -9.55 16.02
N GLU A 47 2.73 -8.42 15.83
CA GLU A 47 2.28 -7.13 16.32
C GLU A 47 2.05 -6.17 15.15
N TRP A 48 1.07 -5.27 15.26
CA TRP A 48 0.76 -4.29 14.22
C TRP A 48 1.43 -2.96 14.54
N TRP A 49 2.51 -2.66 13.82
CA TRP A 49 3.31 -1.46 14.04
C TRP A 49 2.96 -0.37 13.04
N LYS A 50 2.94 0.89 13.50
CA LYS A 50 2.75 2.04 12.62
C LYS A 50 4.06 2.36 11.88
N ARG A 51 4.04 2.26 10.55
CA ARG A 51 5.14 2.64 9.66
C ARG A 51 4.62 3.52 8.53
N ASN A 52 5.17 4.72 8.37
CA ASN A 52 4.77 5.69 7.34
C ASN A 52 3.23 5.92 7.30
N GLY A 53 2.61 6.01 8.48
CA GLY A 53 1.16 6.19 8.63
C GLY A 53 0.31 4.95 8.43
N ARG A 54 0.90 3.77 8.15
CA ARG A 54 0.18 2.51 7.92
C ARG A 54 0.48 1.49 9.02
N LEU A 55 -0.48 0.65 9.37
CA LEU A 55 -0.24 -0.51 10.24
C LEU A 55 0.36 -1.64 9.41
N VAL A 56 1.46 -2.21 9.90
CA VAL A 56 2.20 -3.29 9.26
C VAL A 56 2.37 -4.42 10.26
N PRO A 57 1.93 -5.66 9.92
CA PRO A 57 2.17 -6.81 10.78
C PRO A 57 3.67 -7.13 10.83
N GLN A 58 4.20 -7.27 12.03
CA GLN A 58 5.61 -7.46 12.30
C GLN A 58 5.78 -8.59 13.32
N PRO A 59 6.51 -9.67 12.98
CA PRO A 59 6.89 -10.66 13.97
C PRO A 59 7.77 -10.05 15.05
N VAL A 60 7.47 -10.39 16.30
CA VAL A 60 8.22 -9.98 17.49
C VAL A 60 8.55 -11.18 18.37
N VAL A 61 9.63 -11.07 19.12
CA VAL A 61 9.98 -11.99 20.20
C VAL A 61 9.89 -11.22 21.51
N TRP A 62 9.08 -11.72 22.43
CA TRP A 62 8.97 -11.17 23.78
C TRP A 62 10.17 -11.58 24.62
N ARG A 63 10.81 -10.58 25.24
CA ARG A 63 11.87 -10.79 26.21
C ARG A 63 11.52 -10.11 27.53
N HIS A 64 11.73 -10.83 28.62
CA HIS A 64 11.68 -10.25 29.95
C HIS A 64 13.06 -9.71 30.33
N SER A 65 13.12 -8.47 30.78
CA SER A 65 14.32 -7.78 31.26
C SER A 65 14.08 -7.23 32.67
N ALA A 66 15.12 -6.69 33.33
CA ALA A 66 14.97 -6.02 34.62
C ALA A 66 13.97 -4.84 34.58
N ALA A 67 13.79 -4.23 33.40
CA ALA A 67 12.84 -3.15 33.15
C ALA A 67 11.45 -3.65 32.69
N GLY A 68 11.17 -4.95 32.82
CA GLY A 68 9.91 -5.59 32.43
C GLY A 68 9.94 -6.22 31.03
N TRP A 69 8.74 -6.57 30.55
CA TRP A 69 8.50 -7.20 29.26
C TRP A 69 8.70 -6.23 28.10
N ARG A 70 9.44 -6.68 27.08
CA ARG A 70 9.67 -5.91 25.85
C ARG A 70 9.50 -6.81 24.63
N ALA A 71 8.84 -6.27 23.60
CA ALA A 71 8.73 -6.90 22.30
C ALA A 71 9.92 -6.47 21.42
N GLU A 72 10.74 -7.43 21.00
CA GLU A 72 11.84 -7.21 20.06
C GLU A 72 11.39 -7.58 18.65
N ARG A 73 11.46 -6.63 17.71
CA ARG A 73 11.12 -6.89 16.30
C ARG A 73 12.14 -7.85 15.70
N VAL A 74 11.65 -8.89 15.03
CA VAL A 74 12.50 -9.86 14.34
C VAL A 74 12.23 -9.86 12.84
N PRO A 75 13.25 -10.09 12.01
CA PRO A 75 13.04 -10.20 10.58
C PRO A 75 12.15 -11.40 10.26
N VAL A 76 11.32 -11.26 9.23
CA VAL A 76 10.47 -12.35 8.70
C VAL A 76 11.34 -13.50 8.19
N ALA A 77 12.51 -13.18 7.63
CA ALA A 77 13.49 -14.14 7.17
C ALA A 77 14.01 -15.00 8.34
N GLY A 78 13.84 -16.32 8.20
CA GLY A 78 14.28 -17.28 9.20
C GLY A 78 13.46 -17.29 10.49
N LEU A 79 12.24 -16.76 10.50
CA LEU A 79 11.36 -16.75 11.69
C LEU A 79 11.20 -18.15 12.30
N SER A 80 11.00 -19.17 11.47
CA SER A 80 10.88 -20.58 11.86
C SER A 80 12.13 -21.15 12.55
N ARG A 81 13.31 -20.58 12.29
CA ARG A 81 14.57 -20.95 12.95
C ARG A 81 14.72 -20.31 14.33
N ARG A 82 13.96 -19.25 14.61
CA ARG A 82 13.98 -18.53 15.89
C ARG A 82 13.07 -19.16 16.95
N VAL A 83 12.27 -20.15 16.56
CA VAL A 83 11.42 -20.91 17.49
C VAL A 83 12.30 -21.58 18.53
N ARG A 84 12.06 -21.22 19.78
CA ARG A 84 12.79 -21.78 20.93
C ARG A 84 12.44 -23.27 21.07
N SER A 85 13.46 -24.09 21.29
CA SER A 85 13.34 -25.56 21.43
C SER A 85 13.60 -26.05 22.85
N ALA A 86 14.00 -25.16 23.74
CA ALA A 86 14.45 -25.51 25.07
C ALA A 86 13.31 -25.45 26.08
N ARG A 87 13.35 -26.34 27.08
CA ARG A 87 12.44 -26.38 28.24
C ARG A 87 10.98 -26.50 27.78
N GLU A 88 10.09 -25.70 28.35
CA GLU A 88 8.64 -25.69 28.12
C GLU A 88 8.22 -25.37 26.67
N PHE A 89 9.16 -24.94 25.82
CA PHE A 89 8.88 -24.75 24.40
C PHE A 89 9.03 -26.03 23.57
N HIS A 90 9.61 -27.09 24.14
CA HIS A 90 9.96 -28.32 23.41
C HIS A 90 8.72 -29.03 22.84
N ASP A 91 7.67 -29.16 23.65
CA ASP A 91 6.51 -29.99 23.33
C ASP A 91 5.73 -29.49 22.11
N ASN A 92 5.59 -28.16 22.01
CA ASN A 92 4.88 -27.50 20.91
C ASN A 92 5.81 -26.95 19.82
N GLN A 93 7.12 -27.23 19.89
CA GLN A 93 8.11 -26.61 19.01
C GLN A 93 7.82 -26.86 17.52
N LYS A 94 7.42 -28.08 17.17
CA LYS A 94 7.15 -28.47 15.77
C LYS A 94 5.95 -27.70 15.22
N GLN A 95 4.89 -27.58 16.01
CA GLN A 95 3.66 -26.86 15.68
C GLN A 95 3.95 -25.36 15.55
N VAL A 96 4.65 -24.76 16.52
CA VAL A 96 5.05 -23.35 16.47
C VAL A 96 5.93 -23.07 15.25
N ARG A 97 6.86 -23.98 14.90
CA ARG A 97 7.67 -23.87 13.69
C ARG A 97 6.83 -23.87 12.42
N ALA A 98 5.84 -24.76 12.32
CA ALA A 98 4.92 -24.80 11.17
C ALA A 98 4.09 -23.52 11.08
N VAL A 99 3.58 -23.02 12.22
CA VAL A 99 2.86 -21.75 12.26
C VAL A 99 3.76 -20.60 11.81
N CYS A 100 5.00 -20.51 12.29
CA CYS A 100 5.95 -19.49 11.84
C CYS A 100 6.25 -19.56 10.33
N GLN A 101 6.28 -20.76 9.73
CA GLN A 101 6.42 -20.91 8.26
C GLN A 101 5.20 -20.33 7.53
N ASN A 102 3.99 -20.62 8.02
CA ASN A 102 2.75 -20.08 7.47
C ASN A 102 2.69 -18.55 7.62
N VAL A 103 3.10 -18.01 8.77
CA VAL A 103 3.22 -16.56 8.98
C VAL A 103 4.18 -15.93 7.97
N THR A 104 5.37 -16.53 7.78
CA THR A 104 6.32 -16.05 6.75
C THR A 104 5.66 -16.04 5.36
N LYS A 105 4.94 -17.10 4.99
CA LYS A 105 4.24 -17.18 3.70
C LYS A 105 3.19 -16.07 3.56
N LEU A 106 2.35 -15.86 4.57
CA LEU A 106 1.30 -14.82 4.54
C LEU A 106 1.90 -13.40 4.48
N LEU A 107 2.98 -13.13 5.22
CA LEU A 107 3.66 -11.85 5.16
C LEU A 107 4.28 -11.58 3.77
N THR A 108 4.86 -12.61 3.15
CA THR A 108 5.35 -12.52 1.77
C THR A 108 4.22 -12.31 0.77
N MET A 109 3.10 -13.03 0.90
CA MET A 109 1.92 -12.81 0.05
C MET A 109 1.41 -11.38 0.19
N ARG A 110 1.28 -10.87 1.42
CA ARG A 110 0.88 -9.49 1.69
C ARG A 110 1.77 -8.46 1.00
N GLU A 111 3.09 -8.67 1.04
CA GLU A 111 4.07 -7.80 0.39
C GLU A 111 3.93 -7.85 -1.15
N GLN A 112 3.71 -9.04 -1.70
CA GLN A 112 3.46 -9.23 -3.13
C GLN A 112 2.16 -8.57 -3.59
N THR A 113 1.07 -8.70 -2.83
CA THR A 113 -0.23 -8.06 -3.13
C THR A 113 -0.15 -6.53 -3.07
N LEU A 114 0.73 -5.97 -2.21
CA LEU A 114 0.97 -4.53 -2.11
C LEU A 114 1.91 -3.98 -3.19
N ALA A 115 2.77 -4.81 -3.79
CA ALA A 115 3.79 -4.36 -4.73
C ALA A 115 3.21 -3.68 -6.00
N PRO A 116 2.14 -4.19 -6.64
CA PRO A 116 1.51 -3.51 -7.78
C PRO A 116 1.03 -2.11 -7.45
N LEU A 117 0.47 -1.88 -6.26
CA LEU A 117 0.00 -0.55 -5.84
C LEU A 117 1.16 0.42 -5.64
N ALA A 118 2.27 -0.05 -5.07
CA ALA A 118 3.48 0.75 -4.91
C ALA A 118 4.09 1.13 -6.28
N MET A 119 4.14 0.17 -7.21
CA MET A 119 4.61 0.38 -8.57
C MET A 119 3.70 1.34 -9.34
N PHE A 120 2.38 1.13 -9.30
CA PHE A 120 1.40 2.01 -9.92
C PHE A 120 1.57 3.45 -9.42
N ARG A 121 1.66 3.66 -8.11
CA ARG A 121 1.85 5.00 -7.55
C ARG A 121 3.14 5.65 -8.06
N ARG A 122 4.24 4.90 -8.11
CA ARG A 122 5.54 5.40 -8.58
C ARG A 122 5.49 5.79 -10.06
N THR A 123 4.99 4.89 -10.91
CA THR A 123 4.98 5.09 -12.36
C THR A 123 3.99 6.19 -12.76
N THR A 124 2.77 6.15 -12.24
CA THR A 124 1.72 7.12 -12.57
C THR A 124 2.12 8.54 -12.16
N SER A 125 2.68 8.74 -10.96
CA SER A 125 3.17 10.06 -10.54
C SER A 125 4.27 10.60 -11.45
N GLY A 126 5.20 9.75 -11.91
CA GLY A 126 6.26 10.14 -12.84
C GLY A 126 5.70 10.54 -14.21
N THR A 127 4.89 9.67 -14.81
CA THR A 127 4.31 9.89 -16.14
C THR A 127 3.40 11.11 -16.17
N LEU A 128 2.55 11.31 -15.16
CA LEU A 128 1.65 12.47 -15.10
C LEU A 128 2.42 13.78 -14.98
N ASN A 129 3.51 13.82 -14.20
CA ASN A 129 4.34 15.01 -14.09
C ASN A 129 5.01 15.37 -15.43
N THR A 130 5.55 14.38 -16.15
CA THR A 130 6.15 14.60 -17.47
C THR A 130 5.11 15.02 -18.50
N ASN A 131 3.95 14.33 -18.55
CA ASN A 131 2.89 14.65 -19.50
C ASN A 131 2.29 16.02 -19.23
N ARG A 132 2.15 16.43 -17.97
CA ARG A 132 1.71 17.79 -17.60
C ARG A 132 2.64 18.85 -18.17
N HIS A 133 3.97 18.67 -18.03
CA HIS A 133 4.93 19.61 -18.62
C HIS A 133 4.81 19.68 -20.15
N ARG A 134 4.70 18.52 -20.81
CA ARG A 134 4.54 18.45 -22.27
C ARG A 134 3.25 19.11 -22.74
N LEU A 135 2.14 18.89 -22.03
CA LEU A 135 0.85 19.53 -22.31
C LEU A 135 0.92 21.04 -22.18
N VAL A 136 1.52 21.55 -21.09
CA VAL A 136 1.69 23.00 -20.90
C VAL A 136 2.52 23.62 -22.02
N LEU A 137 3.62 22.98 -22.42
CA LEU A 137 4.45 23.45 -23.53
C LEU A 137 3.69 23.41 -24.86
N ALA A 138 2.92 22.35 -25.12
CA ALA A 138 2.13 22.22 -26.33
C ALA A 138 1.05 23.31 -26.41
N ILE A 139 0.33 23.57 -25.32
CA ILE A 139 -0.69 24.62 -25.24
C ILE A 139 -0.04 25.99 -25.47
N ALA A 140 1.05 26.31 -24.77
CA ALA A 140 1.75 27.56 -24.96
C ALA A 140 2.27 27.74 -26.41
N GLY A 141 2.76 26.67 -27.03
CA GLY A 141 3.17 26.67 -28.44
C GLY A 141 2.00 26.95 -29.40
N ILE A 142 0.83 26.34 -29.14
CA ILE A 142 -0.39 26.61 -29.90
C ILE A 142 -0.80 28.08 -29.73
N ASP A 143 -0.79 28.61 -28.51
CA ASP A 143 -1.15 30.00 -28.24
C ASP A 143 -0.23 30.99 -28.96
N ILE A 144 1.08 30.73 -28.95
CA ILE A 144 2.08 31.55 -29.67
C ILE A 144 1.86 31.46 -31.19
N ALA A 145 1.59 30.25 -31.72
CA ALA A 145 1.32 30.06 -33.14
C ALA A 145 0.03 30.78 -33.57
N LEU A 146 -1.02 30.73 -32.76
CA LEU A 146 -2.27 31.45 -33.01
C LEU A 146 -2.06 32.97 -32.92
N ALA A 147 -1.31 33.47 -31.94
CA ALA A 147 -1.01 34.90 -31.80
C ALA A 147 -0.18 35.44 -32.97
N THR A 148 0.81 34.68 -33.44
CA THR A 148 1.63 35.05 -34.60
C THR A 148 0.82 35.01 -35.90
N MET A 149 -0.04 34.00 -36.10
CA MET A 149 -0.94 33.98 -37.26
C MET A 149 -1.91 35.17 -37.25
N ARG A 150 -2.45 35.57 -36.09
CA ARG A 150 -3.30 36.76 -35.95
C ARG A 150 -2.55 38.04 -36.33
N ALA A 151 -1.30 38.20 -35.88
CA ALA A 151 -0.49 39.38 -36.16
C ALA A 151 -0.03 39.48 -37.64
N VAL A 152 0.29 38.34 -38.27
CA VAL A 152 0.81 38.30 -39.65
C VAL A 152 -0.29 38.36 -40.70
N TYR A 153 -1.42 37.69 -40.46
CA TYR A 153 -2.49 37.52 -41.45
C TYR A 153 -3.73 38.36 -41.17
N GLY A 154 -3.79 39.14 -40.08
CA GLY A 154 -4.92 40.02 -39.78
C GLY A 154 -6.25 39.29 -39.55
N VAL A 155 -6.21 38.00 -39.16
CA VAL A 155 -7.41 37.19 -38.90
C VAL A 155 -8.10 37.72 -37.65
N SER A 156 -9.29 38.33 -37.80
CA SER A 156 -10.20 38.61 -36.68
C SER A 156 -11.03 37.36 -36.37
N ASP A 157 -11.21 37.05 -35.08
CA ASP A 157 -12.05 35.93 -34.64
C ASP A 157 -13.49 36.10 -35.14
N SER A 158 -13.96 35.19 -35.99
CA SER A 158 -15.39 35.03 -36.31
C SER A 158 -16.04 33.90 -35.50
N LEU A 159 -15.43 33.51 -34.38
CA LEU A 159 -16.02 32.61 -33.40
C LEU A 159 -16.27 33.36 -32.09
N THR A 160 -17.03 34.45 -32.15
CA THR A 160 -17.78 34.90 -30.99
C THR A 160 -18.91 33.91 -30.77
N VAL A 161 -18.86 33.26 -29.61
CA VAL A 161 -19.94 32.48 -29.03
C VAL A 161 -21.15 33.42 -28.87
N GLU A 162 -22.00 33.53 -29.89
CA GLU A 162 -23.39 33.95 -29.72
C GLU A 162 -24.08 32.84 -28.93
N ASN A 163 -24.07 32.97 -27.60
CA ASN A 163 -25.04 32.39 -26.65
C ASN A 163 -24.60 32.70 -25.21
N ALA A 164 -24.68 33.98 -24.83
CA ALA A 164 -24.58 34.37 -23.42
C ALA A 164 -25.42 35.60 -23.04
N GLU A 165 -26.41 36.00 -23.84
CA GLU A 165 -27.36 37.06 -23.48
C GLU A 165 -28.78 36.61 -23.82
N GLY A 166 -29.41 35.92 -22.86
CA GLY A 166 -30.79 35.45 -22.99
C GLY A 166 -31.42 34.93 -21.69
N LEU A 167 -30.84 35.23 -20.53
CA LEU A 167 -31.44 34.94 -19.21
C LEU A 167 -31.17 36.08 -18.23
N ALA A 168 -31.60 37.29 -18.61
CA ALA A 168 -31.82 38.40 -17.70
C ALA A 168 -32.85 39.34 -18.34
N ASN A 169 -34.10 38.91 -18.36
CA ASN A 169 -35.34 39.72 -18.29
C ASN A 169 -36.51 38.91 -18.86
N GLU A 170 -37.23 38.22 -17.97
CA GLU A 170 -38.67 38.38 -17.68
C GLU A 170 -39.12 37.32 -16.66
#